data_AF-A0A9P7JFC7-F1
#
_entry.id   AF-A0A9P7JFC7-F1
#
_cell.length_a   1.000
_cell.length_b   1.000
_cell.length_c   1.000
_cell.angle_alpha   90.00
_cell.angle_beta   90.00
_cell.angle_gamma   90.00
#
_symmetry.space_group_name_H-M   'P 1'
#
loop_
_entity.id
_entity.type
_entity.pdbx_description
1 polymer ?
#
loop_
_entity_poly.entity_id
_entity_poly.type
_entity_poly.pdbx_seq_one_letter_code
_entity_poly.pdbx_strand_id
1 'polypeptide(L)' 'ENYGSGLLCFHQYCDSRRIPESLCMPAPDHLLISFIASWAGKVAGSTVQNWLAGIHFWHNLHGAPW' A
#
# COMPACT_ATOMS: atom_id res chain seq x y z
N GLU A 1 8.02 6.99 13.85
CA GLU A 1 7.19 5.80 13.57
C GLU A 1 6.18 6.18 12.50
N ASN A 2 6.29 5.60 11.30
CA ASN A 2 5.51 6.02 10.10
C ASN A 2 4.71 4.86 9.46
N TYR A 3 4.58 3.72 10.16
CA TYR A 3 3.93 2.52 9.62
C TYR A 3 2.43 2.74 9.36
N GLY A 4 1.73 3.44 10.27
CA GLY A 4 0.32 3.78 10.10
C GLY A 4 0.04 4.72 8.92
N SER A 5 1.00 5.56 8.55
CA SER A 5 0.87 6.47 7.40
C SER A 5 0.85 5.72 6.07
N GLY A 6 1.56 4.60 5.96
CA GLY A 6 1.64 3.82 4.71
C GLY A 6 0.34 3.12 4.36
N LEU A 7 -0.28 2.48 5.35
CA LEU A 7 -1.58 1.82 5.16
C LEU A 7 -2.67 2.85 4.84
N LEU A 8 -2.67 4.00 5.53
CA LEU A 8 -3.59 5.10 5.22
C LEU A 8 -3.40 5.62 3.79
N CYS A 9 -2.15 5.91 3.38
CA CYS A 9 -1.86 6.37 2.02
C CYS A 9 -2.28 5.35 0.96
N PHE A 10 -2.13 4.05 1.24
CA PHE A 10 -2.58 2.99 0.34
C PHE A 10 -4.11 2.92 0.23
N HIS A 11 -4.84 2.99 1.34
CA HIS A 11 -6.30 3.02 1.31
C HIS A 11 -6.84 4.28 0.61
N GLN A 12 -6.26 5.46 0.88
CA GLN A 12 -6.62 6.70 0.18
C GLN A 12 -6.36 6.58 -1.34
N TYR A 13 -5.27 5.93 -1.72
CA TYR A 13 -4.96 5.65 -3.11
C TYR A 13 -5.99 4.69 -3.75
N CYS A 14 -6.37 3.62 -3.05
CA CYS A 14 -7.44 2.70 -3.46
C CYS A 14 -8.78 3.45 -3.64
N ASP A 15 -9.19 4.24 -2.65
CA ASP A 15 -10.44 5.00 -2.64
C ASP A 15 -10.51 6.01 -3.80
N SER A 16 -9.45 6.79 -4.00
CA SER A 16 -9.34 7.76 -5.10
C SER A 16 -9.50 7.12 -6.48
N ARG A 17 -9.12 5.85 -6.64
CA ARG A 17 -9.24 5.09 -7.88
C ARG A 17 -10.44 4.16 -7.92
N ARG A 18 -11.29 4.18 -6.88
CA ARG A 18 -12.44 3.28 -6.68
C ARG A 18 -12.06 1.81 -6.83
N ILE A 19 -10.89 1.44 -6.32
CA ILE A 19 -10.47 0.05 -6.27
C ILE A 19 -11.37 -0.67 -5.26
N PRO A 20 -12.03 -1.78 -5.64
CA PRO A 20 -12.84 -2.55 -4.72
C PRO A 20 -11.98 -3.09 -3.58
N GLU A 21 -12.54 -3.16 -2.37
CA GLU A 21 -11.83 -3.62 -1.16
C GLU A 21 -11.23 -5.03 -1.35
N SER A 22 -11.93 -5.90 -2.08
CA SER A 22 -11.47 -7.25 -2.46
C SER A 22 -10.18 -7.27 -3.31
N LEU A 23 -9.79 -6.13 -3.90
CA LEU A 23 -8.52 -5.98 -4.61
C LEU A 23 -7.48 -5.24 -3.77
N CYS A 24 -7.87 -4.48 -2.74
CA CYS A 24 -6.92 -3.87 -1.82
C CYS A 24 -6.33 -4.90 -0.84
N MET A 25 -6.94 -6.08 -0.70
CA MET A 25 -6.36 -7.25 -0.04
C MET A 25 -6.73 -8.50 -0.84
N PRO A 26 -5.76 -9.22 -1.45
CA PRO A 26 -4.33 -9.22 -1.16
C PRO A 26 -3.47 -8.22 -1.95
N ALA A 27 -4.01 -7.11 -2.47
CA ALA A 27 -3.23 -6.09 -3.19
C ALA A 27 -2.28 -6.67 -4.28
N PRO A 28 -2.80 -7.09 -5.45
CA PRO A 28 -1.97 -7.74 -6.47
C PRO A 28 -0.79 -6.86 -6.90
N ASP A 29 0.31 -7.47 -7.36
CA ASP A 29 1.57 -6.76 -7.69
C ASP A 29 1.38 -5.48 -8.50
N HIS A 30 0.53 -5.52 -9.53
CA HIS A 30 0.27 -4.35 -10.38
C HIS A 30 -0.36 -3.17 -9.60
N LEU A 31 -1.17 -3.45 -8.58
CA LEU A 31 -1.76 -2.43 -7.72
C LEU A 31 -0.68 -1.79 -6.84
N LEU A 32 0.20 -2.62 -6.24
CA LEU A 32 1.33 -2.15 -5.44
C LEU A 32 2.32 -1.33 -6.28
N ILE A 33 2.66 -1.80 -7.48
CA ILE A 33 3.54 -1.08 -8.42
C ILE A 33 2.90 0.27 -8.81
N SER A 34 1.61 0.29 -9.14
CA SER A 34 0.91 1.53 -9.50
C SER A 34 0.82 2.50 -8.31
N PHE A 35 0.66 1.99 -7.09
CA PHE A 35 0.75 2.77 -5.87
C PHE A 35 2.14 3.40 -5.72
N ILE A 36 3.21 2.61 -5.77
CA ILE A 36 4.60 3.08 -5.68
C ILE A 36 4.90 4.14 -6.75
N ALA A 37 4.52 3.87 -8.00
CA ALA A 37 4.74 4.76 -9.13
C ALA A 37 4.04 6.12 -8.94
N SER A 38 2.88 6.15 -8.26
CA SER A 38 2.16 7.39 -7.97
C SER A 38 2.89 8.32 -7.01
N TRP A 39 3.87 7.80 -6.28
CA TRP A 39 4.71 8.51 -5.30
C TRP A 39 6.17 8.66 -5.74
N ALA A 40 6.54 8.13 -6.91
CA ALA A 40 7.88 8.29 -7.46
C ALA A 40 8.25 9.77 -7.61
N GLY A 41 9.40 10.16 -7.07
CA GLY A 41 9.88 11.55 -7.07
C GLY A 41 9.16 12.50 -6.10
N LYS A 42 8.10 12.06 -5.41
CA LYS A 42 7.37 12.85 -4.40
C LYS A 42 7.84 12.59 -2.98
N VAL A 43 8.34 11.37 -2.72
CA VAL A 43 8.82 10.93 -1.41
C VAL A 43 10.15 10.19 -1.56
N ALA A 44 10.89 10.08 -0.46
CA ALA A 44 12.11 9.28 -0.43
C ALA A 44 11.79 7.79 -0.62
N GLY A 45 12.71 7.04 -1.24
CA GLY A 45 12.54 5.60 -1.44
C GLY A 45 12.35 4.82 -0.12
N SER A 46 13.04 5.26 0.95
CA SER A 46 12.86 4.69 2.29
C SER A 46 11.45 4.89 2.86
N THR A 47 10.76 5.98 2.48
CA THR A 47 9.35 6.20 2.84
C THR A 47 8.45 5.15 2.21
N VAL A 48 8.63 4.89 0.90
CA VAL A 48 7.86 3.87 0.18
C VAL A 48 8.12 2.47 0.74
N GLN A 49 9.38 2.15 1.06
CA GLN A 49 9.74 0.87 1.69
C GLN A 49 9.03 0.67 3.04
N ASN A 50 8.99 1.72 3.87
CA ASN A 50 8.26 1.68 5.14
C ASN A 50 6.75 1.50 4.94
N TRP A 51 6.17 2.08 3.89
CA TRP A 51 4.77 1.88 3.55
C TRP A 51 4.48 0.44 3.11
N LEU A 52 5.32 -0.14 2.25
CA LEU A 52 5.22 -1.53 1.84
C LEU A 52 5.33 -2.49 3.03
N ALA A 53 6.22 -2.21 3.98
CA ALA A 53 6.32 -2.99 5.22
C ALA A 53 5.02 -2.93 6.04
N GLY A 54 4.36 -1.77 6.09
CA GLY A 54 3.06 -1.60 6.74
C GLY A 54 1.94 -2.38 6.05
N ILE A 55 1.88 -2.36 4.71
CA ILE A 55 0.90 -3.14 3.94
C ILE A 55 1.14 -4.64 4.12
N HIS A 56 2.39 -5.09 4.07
CA HIS A 56 2.72 -6.49 4.30
C HIS A 56 2.38 -6.95 5.72
N PHE A 57 2.65 -6.12 6.73
CA PHE A 57 2.23 -6.39 8.11
C PHE A 57 0.70 -6.50 8.22
N TRP A 58 -0.04 -5.62 7.55
CA TRP A 58 -1.50 -5.68 7.51
C TRP A 58 -2.02 -6.98 6.86
N HIS A 59 -1.40 -7.46 5.77
CA HIS A 59 -1.76 -8.77 5.18
C HIS A 59 -1.52 -9.92 6.17
N ASN A 60 -0.37 -9.92 6.85
CA ASN A 60 -0.05 -10.94 7.86
C ASN A 60 -1.06 -10.95 9.01
N LEU A 61 -1.49 -9.76 9.48
CA LEU A 61 -2.52 -9.65 10.52
C LEU A 61 -3.88 -10.24 10.09
N HIS A 62 -4.21 -10.15 8.81
CA HIS A 62 -5.50 -10.61 8.26
C HIS A 62 -5.43 -12.02 7.65
N GLY A 63 -4.26 -12.69 7.69
CA GLY A 63 -4.06 -13.99 7.05
C GLY A 63 -4.21 -13.96 5.53
N ALA A 64 -4.02 -12.79 4.92
CA ALA A 64 -4.11 -12.61 3.47
C ALA A 64 -2.77 -12.96 2.81
N PRO A 65 -2.80 -13.49 1.58
CA PRO A 65 -1.57 -13.69 0.81
C PRO A 65 -0.90 -12.33 0.50
N TRP A 66 0.42 -12.35 0.34
CA TRP A 66 1.21 -11.23 -0.16
C TRP A 66 1.33 -11.32 -1.68
#